data_AF-A0A2A5HLK8-F1
#
_entry.id   AF-A0A2A5HLK8-F1
#
_cell.length_a   1.000
_cell.length_b   1.000
_cell.length_c   1.000
_cell.angle_alpha   90.00
_cell.angle_beta   90.00
_cell.angle_gamma   90.00
#
_symmetry.space_group_name_H-M   'P 1'
#
loop_
_entity.id
_entity.type
_entity.pdbx_description
1 polymer ?
#
loop_
_entity_poly.entity_id
_entity_poly.type
_entity_poly.pdbx_seq_one_letter_code
_entity_poly.pdbx_strand_id
1 'polypeptide(L)'
;MLREIADPKCDAISILLKVQLNQVVDEYAMHTDCIEEILARLTGIVKRSVLSKTLLNIPGIGVINATAITSAIGNGAQFRNGREFAVWLGLTPRQSGCPS
;
A
#
# COMPACT_ATOMS: atom_id res chain seq x y z
N MET A 1 20.84 -2.88 -15.51
CA MET A 1 20.56 -3.89 -16.54
C MET A 1 19.68 -3.33 -17.68
N LEU A 2 18.43 -2.90 -17.46
CA LEU A 2 17.60 -2.32 -18.54
C LEU A 2 18.12 -0.97 -19.09
N ARG A 3 18.79 -0.18 -18.25
CA ARG A 3 19.41 1.11 -18.63
C ARG A 3 20.56 1.01 -19.65
N GLU A 4 21.28 -0.12 -19.72
CA GLU A 4 22.40 -0.30 -20.67
C GLU A 4 21.91 -0.62 -22.09
N ILE A 5 20.74 -1.24 -22.22
CA ILE A 5 20.16 -1.64 -23.51
C ILE A 5 19.48 -0.44 -24.20
N ALA A 6 19.05 0.55 -23.41
CA ALA A 6 18.47 1.81 -23.88
C ALA A 6 19.52 2.79 -24.44
N ASP A 7 20.83 2.50 -24.35
CA ASP A 7 21.88 3.40 -24.80
C ASP A 7 21.85 3.56 -26.34
N PRO A 8 21.76 4.79 -26.87
CA PRO A 8 21.75 5.05 -28.31
C PRO A 8 23.00 4.55 -29.04
N LYS A 9 24.14 4.35 -28.37
CA LYS A 9 25.41 3.85 -28.94
C LYS A 9 25.52 2.32 -29.03
N CYS A 10 24.54 1.56 -28.53
CA CYS A 10 24.54 0.12 -28.66
C CYS A 10 24.11 -0.31 -30.09
N ASP A 11 25.06 -0.63 -30.97
CA ASP A 11 24.80 -1.05 -32.37
C ASP A 11 24.11 -2.42 -32.52
N ALA A 12 23.87 -3.13 -31.41
CA ALA A 12 23.32 -4.49 -31.42
C ALA A 12 21.80 -4.56 -31.65
N ILE A 13 21.06 -3.44 -31.55
CA ILE A 13 19.59 -3.44 -31.58
C ILE A 13 19.07 -2.31 -32.49
N SER A 14 18.15 -2.65 -33.40
CA SER A 14 17.52 -1.72 -34.34
C SER A 14 16.90 -0.51 -33.62
N ILE A 15 17.03 0.69 -34.21
CA ILE A 15 16.50 1.96 -33.68
C ILE A 15 15.02 1.84 -33.30
N LEU A 16 14.24 1.12 -34.12
CA LEU A 16 12.82 0.89 -33.88
C LEU A 16 12.57 0.08 -32.58
N LEU A 17 13.39 -0.93 -32.30
CA LEU A 17 13.31 -1.70 -31.05
C LEU A 17 13.73 -0.87 -29.84
N LYS A 18 14.71 0.04 -29.99
CA LYS A 18 15.07 0.98 -28.91
C LYS A 18 13.93 1.94 -28.56
N VAL A 19 13.26 2.47 -29.58
CA VAL A 19 12.08 3.34 -29.38
C VAL A 19 10.97 2.57 -28.68
N GLN A 20 10.65 1.35 -29.12
CA GLN A 20 9.64 0.50 -28.47
C GLN A 20 10.01 0.16 -27.01
N LEU A 21 11.27 -0.15 -26.74
CA LEU A 21 11.72 -0.45 -25.37
C LEU A 21 11.61 0.78 -24.47
N ASN A 22 12.00 1.96 -24.95
CA ASN A 22 11.88 3.20 -24.19
C ASN A 22 10.42 3.55 -23.91
N GLN A 23 9.50 3.31 -24.85
CA GLN A 23 8.06 3.50 -24.60
C GLN A 23 7.55 2.63 -23.44
N VAL A 24 7.98 1.36 -23.38
CA VAL A 24 7.60 0.46 -22.27
C VAL A 24 8.20 0.94 -20.94
N VAL A 25 9.43 1.46 -20.95
CA VAL A 25 10.07 2.01 -19.75
C VAL A 25 9.34 3.26 -19.27
N ASP A 26 8.97 4.15 -20.19
CA ASP A 26 8.22 5.37 -19.87
C ASP A 26 6.84 5.04 -19.31
N GLU A 27 6.12 4.09 -19.92
CA GLU A 27 4.83 3.60 -19.42
C GLU A 27 4.95 3.03 -18.00
N TYR A 28 5.97 2.19 -17.76
CA TYR A 28 6.24 1.65 -16.44
C TYR A 28 6.53 2.75 -15.39
N ALA A 29 7.31 3.76 -15.76
CA ALA A 29 7.60 4.89 -14.90
C ALA A 29 6.32 5.67 -14.55
N MET A 30 5.47 5.95 -15.55
CA MET A 30 4.19 6.63 -15.33
C MET A 30 3.26 5.86 -14.38
N HIS A 31 3.20 4.54 -14.50
CA HIS A 31 2.43 3.72 -13.57
C HIS A 31 3.00 3.74 -12.16
N THR A 32 4.33 3.72 -12.04
CA THR A 32 5.00 3.82 -10.74
C THR A 32 4.67 5.14 -10.06
N ASP A 33 4.75 6.26 -10.79
CA ASP A 33 4.42 7.59 -10.28
C ASP A 33 2.94 7.68 -9.83
N CYS A 34 2.03 7.11 -10.63
CA CYS A 34 0.60 7.05 -10.29
C CYS A 34 0.35 6.27 -8.98
N ILE A 35 1.04 5.14 -8.79
CA ILE A 35 0.97 4.35 -7.56
C ILE A 35 1.43 5.17 -6.36
N GLU A 36 2.57 5.87 -6.48
CA GLU A 36 3.11 6.70 -5.40
C GLU A 36 2.14 7.85 -5.04
N GLU A 37 1.52 8.48 -6.03
CA GLU A 37 0.55 9.54 -5.80
C GLU A 37 -0.70 9.03 -5.07
N ILE A 38 -1.23 7.88 -5.49
CA ILE A 38 -2.37 7.24 -4.82
C ILE A 38 -1.99 6.90 -3.38
N LEU A 39 -0.83 6.31 -3.15
CA LEU A 39 -0.34 5.98 -1.80
C LEU A 39 -0.23 7.23 -0.91
N ALA A 40 0.27 8.35 -1.44
CA ALA A 40 0.34 9.60 -0.71
C ALA A 40 -1.05 10.11 -0.30
N ARG A 41 -2.03 10.06 -1.22
CA ARG A 41 -3.43 10.43 -0.94
C ARG A 41 -4.05 9.53 0.14
N LEU A 42 -3.87 8.22 0.01
CA LEU A 42 -4.36 7.23 0.99
C LEU A 42 -3.74 7.44 2.38
N THR A 43 -2.44 7.71 2.43
CA THR A 43 -1.74 8.03 3.67
C THR A 43 -2.32 9.28 4.34
N GLY A 44 -2.65 10.31 3.56
CA GLY A 44 -3.32 11.51 4.06
C GLY A 44 -4.69 11.23 4.66
N ILE A 45 -5.47 10.32 4.07
CA ILE A 45 -6.77 9.88 4.59
C ILE A 45 -6.59 9.10 5.90
N VAL A 46 -5.68 8.12 5.91
CA VAL A 46 -5.38 7.27 7.08
C VAL A 46 -4.89 8.08 8.28
N LYS A 47 -4.04 9.10 8.07
CA LYS A 47 -3.54 9.96 9.17
C LYS A 47 -4.64 10.78 9.87
N ARG A 48 -5.80 10.96 9.25
CA ARG A 48 -6.93 11.71 9.84
C ARG A 48 -7.86 10.84 10.70
N SER A 49 -7.77 9.52 10.60
CA SER A 49 -8.63 8.59 11.35
C SER A 49 -7.88 7.94 12.52
N VAL A 50 -8.50 7.96 13.71
CA VAL A 50 -7.96 7.33 14.92
C VAL A 50 -7.87 5.80 14.76
N LEU A 51 -8.84 5.21 14.06
CA LEU A 51 -8.86 3.77 13.79
C LEU A 51 -7.75 3.35 12.82
N SER A 52 -7.51 4.14 11.78
CA SER A 52 -6.48 3.82 10.79
C SER A 52 -5.07 3.96 11.39
N LYS A 53 -4.85 4.86 12.37
CA LYS A 53 -3.60 4.91 13.16
C LYS A 53 -3.40 3.67 14.02
N THR A 54 -4.47 3.16 14.62
CA THR A 54 -4.43 1.92 15.42
C THR A 54 -4.11 0.72 14.52
N LEU A 55 -4.70 0.68 13.32
CA LEU A 55 -4.42 -0.34 12.30
C LEU A 55 -2.95 -0.34 11.88
N LEU A 56 -2.36 0.82 11.63
CA LEU A 56 -0.95 0.94 11.23
C LEU A 56 0.04 0.49 12.32
N ASN A 57 -0.35 0.50 13.59
CA ASN A 57 0.49 -0.01 14.68
C ASN A 57 0.54 -1.54 14.74
N ILE A 58 -0.32 -2.24 13.99
CA ILE A 58 -0.33 -3.70 13.93
C ILE A 58 0.74 -4.14 12.92
N PRO A 59 1.75 -4.93 13.33
CA PRO A 59 2.77 -5.42 12.41
C PRO A 59 2.14 -6.22 11.27
N GLY A 60 2.44 -5.84 10.02
CA GLY A 60 1.87 -6.45 8.81
C GLY A 60 0.68 -5.70 8.19
N ILE A 61 0.16 -4.65 8.84
CA ILE A 61 -0.91 -3.81 8.27
C ILE A 61 -0.31 -2.51 7.71
N GLY A 62 -0.18 -2.44 6.38
CA GLY A 62 0.26 -1.25 5.66
C GLY A 62 -0.88 -0.28 5.30
N VAL A 63 -0.53 0.88 4.73
CA VAL A 63 -1.47 1.96 4.36
C VAL A 63 -2.61 1.48 3.45
N ILE A 64 -2.34 0.60 2.50
CA ILE A 64 -3.36 0.05 1.58
C ILE A 64 -4.40 -0.73 2.38
N ASN A 65 -3.97 -1.68 3.21
CA ASN A 65 -4.86 -2.50 4.03
C ASN A 65 -5.60 -1.66 5.07
N ALA A 66 -4.91 -0.72 5.72
CA ALA A 66 -5.53 0.21 6.66
C ALA A 66 -6.62 1.06 6.00
N THR A 67 -6.38 1.52 4.76
CA THR A 67 -7.36 2.27 3.96
C THR A 67 -8.52 1.38 3.58
N ALA A 68 -8.29 0.20 3.00
CA ALA A 68 -9.34 -0.72 2.57
C ALA A 68 -10.28 -1.09 3.73
N ILE A 69 -9.71 -1.41 4.90
CA ILE A 69 -10.46 -1.73 6.12
C ILE A 69 -11.26 -0.50 6.59
N THR A 70 -10.64 0.69 6.60
CA THR A 70 -11.33 1.92 7.01
C THR A 70 -12.42 2.31 6.01
N SER A 71 -12.23 2.11 4.71
CA SER A 71 -13.23 2.38 3.68
C SER A 71 -14.40 1.40 3.75
N ALA A 72 -14.15 0.12 4.05
CA ALA A 72 -15.19 -0.88 4.25
C ALA A 72 -16.03 -0.61 5.52
N ILE A 73 -15.41 -0.04 6.55
CA ILE A 73 -16.00 0.20 7.88
C ILE A 73 -16.54 1.65 8.03
N GLY A 74 -16.08 2.57 7.17
CA GLY A 74 -16.35 4.00 7.27
C GLY A 74 -15.64 4.66 8.47
N ASN A 75 -16.38 5.50 9.22
CA ASN A 75 -15.84 6.22 10.39
C ASN A 75 -15.53 5.30 11.59
N GLY A 76 -15.89 4.01 11.49
CA GLY A 76 -15.79 2.99 12.54
C GLY A 76 -16.32 3.39 13.91
N ALA A 77 -17.23 4.37 13.93
CA ALA A 77 -18.06 4.73 15.07
C ALA A 77 -18.97 3.58 15.54
N GLN A 78 -19.06 2.49 14.76
CA GLN A 78 -19.69 1.23 15.19
C GLN A 78 -18.90 0.50 16.28
N PHE A 79 -17.61 0.80 16.45
CA PHE A 79 -16.78 0.19 17.48
C PHE A 79 -16.55 1.18 18.62
N ARG A 80 -16.87 0.78 19.86
CA ARG A 80 -16.68 1.63 21.05
C ARG A 80 -15.21 1.84 21.41
N ASN A 81 -14.32 0.94 21.00
CA ASN A 81 -12.90 1.00 21.29
C ASN A 81 -12.07 0.11 20.34
N GLY A 82 -10.76 0.26 20.36
CA GLY A 82 -9.83 -0.57 19.57
C GLY A 82 -9.85 -2.06 19.93
N ARG A 83 -10.40 -2.45 21.09
CA ARG A 83 -10.54 -3.86 21.51
C ARG A 83 -11.70 -4.55 20.79
N GLU A 84 -12.87 -3.91 20.68
CA GLU A 84 -13.98 -4.45 19.87
C GLU A 84 -13.56 -4.60 18.40
N PHE A 85 -12.76 -3.66 17.90
CA PHE A 85 -12.18 -3.76 16.57
C PHE A 85 -11.18 -4.92 16.44
N ALA A 86 -10.30 -5.12 17.43
CA ALA A 86 -9.40 -6.27 17.46
C ALA A 86 -10.14 -7.61 17.55
N VAL A 87 -11.28 -7.66 18.26
CA VAL A 87 -12.18 -8.83 18.30
C VAL A 87 -12.78 -9.08 16.92
N TRP A 88 -13.27 -8.04 16.24
CA TRP A 88 -13.82 -8.15 14.89
C TRP A 88 -12.78 -8.61 13.86
N LEU A 89 -11.53 -8.16 13.99
CA LEU A 89 -10.40 -8.63 13.18
C LEU A 89 -9.88 -10.02 13.58
N GLY A 90 -10.37 -10.60 14.69
CA GLY A 90 -9.84 -11.86 15.23
C GLY A 90 -8.43 -11.75 15.83
N LEU A 91 -7.95 -10.52 16.08
CA LEU A 91 -6.60 -10.20 16.59
C LEU A 91 -6.53 -10.14 18.12
N THR A 92 -7.63 -10.37 18.84
CA THR A 92 -7.58 -10.45 20.31
C THR A 92 -6.74 -11.65 20.76
N PRO A 93 -5.67 -11.45 21.56
CA PRO A 93 -5.05 -12.58 22.23
C PRO A 93 -6.11 -13.21 23.15
N ARG A 94 -6.30 -14.54 23.03
CA ARG A 94 -7.03 -15.31 24.03
C ARG A 94 -6.33 -15.05 25.35
N GLN A 95 -6.90 -14.19 26.19
CA GLN A 95 -6.60 -14.16 27.61
C GLN A 95 -6.85 -15.58 28.13
N SER A 96 -5.78 -16.35 28.25
CA SER A 96 -5.76 -17.60 28.98
C SER A 96 -6.16 -17.26 30.41
N GLY A 97 -7.44 -17.43 30.72
CA GLY A 97 -7.86 -17.42 32.11
C GLY A 97 -7.13 -18.55 32.82
N CYS A 98 -6.38 -18.24 33.87
CA CYS A 98 -6.79 -18.55 35.23
C CYS A 98 -5.71 -18.10 36.23
N PRO A 99 -6.09 -17.48 37.35
CA PRO A 99 -5.28 -17.46 38.56
C PRO A 99 -5.45 -18.79 39.32
N SER A 100 -4.36 -19.33 39.84
CA SER A 100 -4.36 -20.32 40.94
C SER A 100 -3.05 -20.21 41.68
#